data_AF-A0A6L8SYJ1-F1
#
_entry.id   AF-A0A6L8SYJ1-F1
#
_cell.length_a   1.000
_cell.length_b   1.000
_cell.length_c   1.000
_cell.angle_alpha   90.00
_cell.angle_beta   90.00
_cell.angle_gamma   90.00
#
_symmetry.space_group_name_H-M   'P 1'
#
loop_
_entity.id
_entity.type
_entity.pdbx_description
1 polymer ?
#
loop_
_entity_poly.entity_id
_entity_poly.type
_entity_poly.pdbx_seq_one_letter_code
_entity_poly.pdbx_strand_id
1 'polypeptide(L)' 'MSEEKTTHSKLSEARRRANKKYNDRFVEMKVRVTPEKRSIIKEHAEAMGESATAFINRAIDEAMKRDLSE' A
#
# COMPACT_ATOMS: atom_id res chain seq x y z
N MET A 1 -36.51 5.65 8.48
CA MET A 1 -35.27 5.27 9.20
C MET A 1 -34.34 4.68 8.16
N SER A 2 -33.25 5.28 7.70
CA SER A 2 -32.45 6.42 8.14
C SER A 2 -31.65 6.87 6.92
N GLU A 3 -31.70 8.16 6.61
CA GLU A 3 -30.86 8.80 5.60
C GLU A 3 -29.40 8.72 6.03
N GLU A 4 -28.60 7.81 5.45
CA GLU A 4 -27.15 7.86 5.63
C GLU A 4 -26.56 8.84 4.60
N LYS A 5 -26.54 10.11 5.00
CA LYS A 5 -25.87 11.20 4.27
C LYS A 5 -24.36 10.93 4.27
N THR A 6 -23.83 10.24 3.27
CA THR A 6 -22.39 10.24 3.02
C THR A 6 -21.99 11.60 2.46
N THR A 7 -21.56 12.47 3.36
CA THR A 7 -20.97 13.78 3.12
C THR A 7 -19.79 13.66 2.15
N HIS A 8 -20.03 13.92 0.86
CA HIS A 8 -18.97 14.20 -0.10
C HIS A 8 -18.41 15.61 0.19
N SER A 9 -17.69 15.73 1.31
CA SER A 9 -17.00 16.94 1.70
C SER A 9 -15.95 17.24 0.61
N LYS A 10 -16.23 18.24 -0.24
CA LYS A 10 -15.25 18.81 -1.16
C LYS A 10 -14.00 19.16 -0.36
N LEU A 11 -12.92 18.38 -0.50
CA LEU A 11 -11.64 18.70 0.12
C LEU A 11 -11.25 20.13 -0.25
N SER A 12 -10.85 20.93 0.75
CA SER A 12 -10.23 22.24 0.52
C SER A 12 -9.06 22.12 -0.46
N GLU A 13 -8.85 23.15 -1.28
CA GLU A 13 -7.74 23.18 -2.24
C GLU A 13 -6.39 22.90 -1.60
N ALA A 14 -6.17 23.40 -0.38
CA ALA A 14 -4.94 23.16 0.37
C ALA A 14 -4.73 21.67 0.64
N ARG A 15 -5.78 20.96 1.06
CA ARG A 15 -5.72 19.50 1.34
C ARG A 15 -5.54 18.70 0.04
N ARG A 16 -6.15 19.14 -1.06
CA ARG A 16 -5.95 18.52 -2.39
C ARG A 16 -4.50 18.65 -2.86
N ARG A 17 -3.88 19.83 -2.72
CA ARG A 17 -2.46 20.06 -3.06
C ARG A 17 -1.52 19.23 -2.19
N ALA A 18 -1.79 19.13 -0.88
CA ALA A 18 -1.00 18.31 0.03
C ALA A 18 -1.06 16.82 -0.33
N ASN A 19 -2.26 16.29 -0.59
CA ASN A 19 -2.42 14.89 -1.01
C ASN A 19 -1.72 14.61 -2.34
N LYS A 20 -1.82 15.52 -3.31
CA LYS A 20 -1.11 15.40 -4.59
C LYS A 20 0.41 15.33 -4.37
N LYS A 21 0.97 16.27 -3.61
CA LYS A 21 2.41 16.32 -3.31
C LYS A 21 2.91 15.06 -2.57
N TYR A 22 2.06 14.44 -1.74
CA TYR A 22 2.40 13.17 -1.09
C TYR A 22 2.40 12.02 -2.10
N ASN A 23 1.36 11.90 -2.91
CA ASN A 23 1.23 10.84 -3.90
C ASN A 23 2.29 10.92 -5.02
N ASP A 24 2.71 12.12 -5.41
CA ASP A 24 3.76 12.35 -6.43
C ASP A 24 5.12 11.74 -6.04
N ARG A 25 5.31 11.33 -4.78
CA ARG A 25 6.54 10.67 -4.31
C ARG A 25 6.57 9.17 -4.57
N PHE A 26 5.44 8.58 -4.92
CA PHE A 26 5.29 7.13 -5.02
C PHE A 26 4.86 6.75 -6.43
N VAL A 27 5.42 5.64 -6.92
CA VAL A 27 5.00 5.01 -8.19
C VAL A 27 4.19 3.76 -7.84
N GLU A 28 3.04 3.59 -8.50
CA GLU A 28 2.22 2.39 -8.33
C GLU A 28 2.76 1.25 -9.19
N MET A 29 3.14 0.14 -8.56
CA MET A 29 3.54 -1.09 -9.26
C MET A 29 2.41 -2.11 -9.20
N LYS A 30 1.90 -2.53 -10.36
CA LYS A 30 0.86 -3.55 -10.46
C LYS A 30 1.48 -4.94 -10.55
N VAL A 31 1.30 -5.75 -9.51
CA VAL A 31 1.74 -7.14 -9.47
C VAL A 31 0.54 -8.06 -9.66
N ARG A 32 0.67 -9.06 -10.53
CA ARG A 32 -0.33 -10.12 -10.70
C ARG A 32 0.02 -11.28 -9.77
N VAL A 33 -0.90 -11.61 -8.88
CA VAL A 33 -0.80 -12.75 -7.96
C VAL A 33 -2.13 -13.50 -7.96
N THR A 34 -2.11 -14.78 -7.57
CA THR A 34 -3.33 -15.52 -7.32
C THR A 34 -4.05 -14.97 -6.08
N PRO A 35 -5.38 -15.11 -5.97
CA PRO A 35 -6.13 -14.68 -4.79
C PRO A 35 -5.61 -15.31 -3.49
N GLU A 36 -5.29 -16.61 -3.54
CA GLU A 36 -4.71 -17.35 -2.40
C GLU A 36 -3.39 -16.73 -1.95
N LYS A 37 -2.49 -16.46 -2.90
CA LYS A 37 -1.19 -15.85 -2.60
C LYS A 37 -1.33 -14.45 -2.02
N ARG A 38 -2.34 -13.68 -2.46
CA ARG A 38 -2.65 -12.38 -1.86
C ARG A 38 -3.06 -12.51 -0.40
N SER A 39 -3.89 -13.48 -0.05
CA SER A 39 -4.30 -13.72 1.35
C SER A 39 -3.12 -14.12 2.21
N ILE A 40 -2.28 -15.05 1.73
CA ILE A 40 -1.08 -15.50 2.46
C ILE A 40 -0.12 -14.32 2.72
N ILE A 41 0.13 -13.48 1.72
CA ILE A 41 0.97 -12.28 1.87
C ILE A 41 0.41 -11.34 2.94
N LYS A 42 -0.91 -11.14 2.93
CA LYS A 42 -1.58 -10.26 3.89
C LYS A 42 -1.49 -10.80 5.32
N GLU A 43 -1.80 -12.08 5.52
CA GLU A 43 -1.72 -12.75 6.83
C GLU A 43 -0.30 -12.73 7.39
N HIS A 44 0.70 -12.98 6.53
CA HIS A 44 2.10 -12.92 6.93
C HIS A 44 2.51 -11.52 7.37
N ALA A 45 2.14 -10.49 6.61
CA ALA A 45 2.44 -9.11 6.98
C ALA A 45 1.77 -8.72 8.31
N GLU A 46 0.51 -9.10 8.51
CA GLU A 46 -0.23 -8.88 9.76
C GLU A 46 0.44 -9.58 10.95
N ALA A 47 0.88 -10.83 10.79
CA ALA A 47 1.60 -11.57 11.82
C ALA A 47 2.94 -10.92 12.19
N MET A 48 3.60 -10.27 11.22
CA MET A 48 4.84 -9.51 11.42
C MET A 48 4.60 -8.08 11.93
N GLY A 49 3.34 -7.67 12.11
CA GLY A 49 2.98 -6.32 12.58
C GLY A 49 3.22 -5.21 11.53
N GLU A 50 3.30 -5.57 10.25
CA GLU A 50 3.56 -4.64 9.15
C GLU A 50 2.43 -4.64 8.11
N SER A 51 2.37 -3.61 7.28
CA SER A 51 1.42 -3.60 6.16
C SER A 51 1.90 -4.50 5.03
N ALA A 52 0.96 -5.06 4.24
CA ALA A 52 1.32 -5.87 3.07
C ALA A 52 2.25 -5.14 2.09
N THR A 53 2.09 -3.83 1.92
CA THR A 53 2.99 -3.00 1.09
C THR A 53 4.39 -2.90 1.69
N ALA A 54 4.49 -2.67 3.01
CA ALA A 54 5.79 -2.62 3.70
C ALA A 54 6.53 -3.96 3.60
N PHE A 55 5.81 -5.07 3.83
CA PHE A 55 6.34 -6.41 3.67
C PHE A 55 6.86 -6.66 2.25
N ILE A 56 6.09 -6.30 1.21
CA ILE A 56 6.51 -6.48 -0.19
C ILE A 56 7.80 -5.71 -0.49
N ASN A 57 7.90 -4.45 -0.06
CA ASN A 57 9.11 -3.66 -0.28
C ASN A 57 10.31 -4.25 0.46
N ARG A 58 10.13 -4.66 1.73
CA ARG A 58 11.16 -5.31 2.53
C ARG A 58 11.66 -6.60 1.88
N ALA A 59 10.75 -7.44 1.40
CA ALA A 59 11.10 -8.69 0.74
C ALA A 59 11.88 -8.46 -0.57
N ILE A 60 11.52 -7.43 -1.35
CA ILE A 60 12.28 -7.04 -2.55
C ILE A 60 13.68 -6.55 -2.16
N ASP A 61 13.80 -5.68 -1.15
CA ASP A 61 15.09 -5.16 -0.70
C ASP A 61 16.01 -6.27 -0.16
N GLU A 62 15.47 -7.20 0.62
CA GLU A 62 16.20 -8.36 1.15
C GLU A 62 16.67 -9.29 0.03
N ALA A 63 15.80 -9.59 -0.96
CA ALA A 63 16.16 -10.41 -2.12
C ALA A 63 17.26 -9.75 -2.96
N MET A 64 17.12 -8.46 -3.29
CA MET A 64 18.13 -7.73 -4.06
C MET A 64 19.47 -7.67 -3.33
N LYS A 65 19.48 -7.46 -2.00
CA LYS A 65 20.70 -7.48 -1.19
C LYS A 65 21.38 -8.84 -1.20
N ARG A 66 20.60 -9.92 -1.10
CA ARG A 66 21.11 -11.29 -1.15
C ARG A 66 21.76 -11.58 -2.50
N ASP A 67 21.07 -11.24 -3.59
CA ASP A 67 21.56 -11.46 -4.96
C ASP A 67 22.83 -10.65 -5.28
N LEU A 68 23.02 -9.48 -4.66
CA LEU A 68 24.23 -8.65 -4.80
C LEU A 68 25.42 -9.15 -3.96
N SER A 69 25.16 -10.00 -2.97
CA SER A 69 26.18 -10.53 -2.07
C SER A 69 26.73 -11.90 -2.47
N GLU A 70 26.11 -12.53 -3.48
CA GLU A 70 26.60 -13.73 -4.18
C GLU A 70 27.38 -13.33 -5.44
#